data_AF-A0A852V0S4-F1
#
_entry.id   AF-A0A852V0S4-F1
#
_cell.length_a   1.000
_cell.length_b   1.000
_cell.length_c   1.000
_cell.angle_alpha   90.00
_cell.angle_beta   90.00
_cell.angle_gamma   90.00
#
_symmetry.space_group_name_H-M   'P 1'
#
loop_
_entity.id
_entity.type
_entity.pdbx_description
1 polymer ?
#
loop_
_entity_poly.entity_id
_entity_poly.type
_entity_poly.pdbx_seq_one_letter_code
_entity_poly.pdbx_strand_id
1 'polypeptide(L)'
;MVTSRARGRWAALLLAGLTPVVAELTLGNPPLRQAWLLLLWMPIYGAGTVLIRELVRRTGRGWPAVLLLGAAYGIVEEGLALQALTSPTIYGVADWAPRILGLNSAYTELNIPYHAVFSVALPILLVDLLFSDLRHRPYLGRTGLVVAGVVFVLGALLLRWTTAFIDPGYQAPPAALAAFVPAIAALAVLALRFAPRHPGPPVAVPRPVPAPPSAASRTAPTPPSAAPGAVPVPSVVASRTAPTPPVVACLAGVVAFGYLALLFPFGGARHPAFTQGGWVVVPMVVAALLAVAAGMLLRRWTAHGGWHDRHSLALAGGALVAHTVFGVIANGENTTDRVSLAALGLVMIGLLALLTRRTR
;
A
#
# COMPACT_ATOMS: atom_id res chain seq x y z
N MET A 1 13.68 -5.73 29.16
CA MET A 1 12.46 -5.15 28.56
C MET A 1 12.85 -3.91 27.75
N VAL A 2 12.74 -3.96 26.42
CA VAL A 2 12.96 -2.79 25.57
C VAL A 2 11.84 -1.77 25.83
N THR A 3 12.18 -0.53 26.17
CA THR A 3 11.18 0.52 26.41
C THR A 3 10.31 0.74 25.17
N SER A 4 9.06 1.20 25.35
CA SER A 4 8.13 1.45 24.23
C SER A 4 8.73 2.38 23.16
N ARG A 5 9.56 3.34 23.57
CA ARG A 5 10.30 4.24 22.68
C ARG A 5 11.34 3.51 21.84
N ALA A 6 12.11 2.60 22.44
CA ALA A 6 13.09 1.82 21.70
C ALA A 6 12.42 0.84 20.71
N ARG A 7 11.29 0.22 21.09
CA ARG A 7 10.47 -0.59 20.14
C ARG A 7 9.94 0.26 18.98
N GLY A 8 9.50 1.50 19.24
CA GLY A 8 9.07 2.44 18.20
C GLY A 8 10.17 2.78 17.20
N ARG A 9 11.38 3.07 17.68
CA ARG A 9 12.55 3.31 16.80
C ARG A 9 12.86 2.11 15.92
N TRP A 10 12.83 0.90 16.48
CA TRP A 10 13.02 -0.33 15.70
C TRP A 10 11.95 -0.52 14.63
N ALA A 11 10.69 -0.26 14.94
CA ALA A 11 9.61 -0.35 13.96
C ALA A 11 9.79 0.67 12.82
N ALA A 12 10.23 1.90 13.13
CA ALA A 12 10.52 2.91 12.12
C ALA A 12 11.72 2.53 11.24
N LEU A 13 12.80 1.99 11.81
CA LEU A 13 13.97 1.52 11.05
C LEU A 13 13.63 0.31 10.18
N LEU A 14 12.85 -0.64 10.71
CA LEU A 14 12.36 -1.77 9.91
C LEU A 14 11.49 -1.29 8.76
N LEU A 15 10.58 -0.35 9.00
CA LEU A 15 9.77 0.23 7.93
C LEU A 15 10.66 0.91 6.88
N ALA A 16 11.63 1.72 7.31
CA ALA A 16 12.53 2.40 6.39
C ALA A 16 13.32 1.44 5.51
N GLY A 17 13.85 0.34 6.06
CA GLY A 17 14.60 -0.66 5.30
C GLY A 17 13.72 -1.61 4.47
N LEU A 18 12.55 -2.00 4.98
CA LEU A 18 11.62 -2.89 4.28
C LEU A 18 11.02 -2.22 3.04
N THR A 19 10.83 -0.91 3.08
CA THR A 19 10.18 -0.15 2.02
C THR A 19 10.84 -0.35 0.65
N PRO A 20 12.13 -0.01 0.43
CA PRO A 20 12.77 -0.20 -0.87
C PRO A 20 12.92 -1.69 -1.24
N VAL A 21 12.95 -2.61 -0.27
CA VAL A 21 12.94 -4.06 -0.57
C VAL A 21 11.62 -4.46 -1.24
N VAL A 22 10.49 -4.04 -0.66
CA VAL A 22 9.14 -4.35 -1.19
C VAL A 22 8.83 -3.58 -2.47
N ALA A 23 9.28 -2.34 -2.56
CA ALA A 23 9.01 -1.48 -3.70
C ALA A 23 9.86 -1.83 -4.93
N GLU A 24 11.12 -2.20 -4.74
CA GLU A 24 12.08 -2.28 -5.86
C GLU A 24 12.69 -3.67 -5.98
N LEU A 25 13.29 -4.17 -4.89
CA LEU A 25 14.05 -5.41 -4.94
C LEU A 25 13.16 -6.63 -5.28
N THR A 26 11.96 -6.70 -4.72
CA THR A 26 11.01 -7.77 -5.04
C THR A 26 10.38 -7.61 -6.43
N LEU A 27 10.45 -6.44 -7.06
CA LEU A 27 10.07 -6.26 -8.47
C LEU A 27 11.20 -6.67 -9.43
N GLY A 28 12.43 -6.78 -8.93
CA GLY A 28 13.61 -7.13 -9.72
C GLY A 28 14.33 -5.95 -10.35
N ASN A 29 13.99 -4.72 -9.96
CA ASN A 29 14.64 -3.51 -10.47
C ASN A 29 15.12 -2.69 -9.26
N PRO A 30 16.42 -2.71 -8.91
CA PRO A 30 17.53 -3.25 -9.66
C PRO A 30 17.67 -4.76 -9.42
N PRO A 31 18.49 -5.45 -10.22
CA PRO A 31 18.79 -6.86 -9.99
C PRO A 31 19.49 -7.09 -8.64
N LEU A 32 19.38 -8.30 -8.08
CA LEU A 32 19.88 -8.62 -6.72
C LEU A 32 21.38 -8.33 -6.53
N ARG A 33 22.19 -8.46 -7.58
CA ARG A 33 23.62 -8.09 -7.58
C ARG A 33 23.88 -6.60 -7.27
N GLN A 34 22.88 -5.75 -7.49
CA GLN A 34 22.88 -4.31 -7.22
C GLN A 34 22.02 -3.94 -6.01
N ALA A 35 21.69 -4.89 -5.12
CA ALA A 35 20.89 -4.61 -3.92
C ALA A 35 21.50 -3.54 -2.98
N TRP A 36 22.78 -3.20 -3.15
CA TRP A 36 23.41 -2.08 -2.45
C TRP A 36 22.77 -0.72 -2.79
N LEU A 37 22.12 -0.57 -3.95
CA LEU A 37 21.36 0.64 -4.33
C LEU A 37 20.18 0.90 -3.39
N LEU A 38 19.69 -0.10 -2.67
CA LEU A 38 18.66 0.11 -1.66
C LEU A 38 19.15 1.04 -0.54
N LEU A 39 20.45 1.08 -0.25
CA LEU A 39 21.02 2.05 0.70
C LEU A 39 20.92 3.49 0.18
N LEU A 40 21.07 3.66 -1.13
CA LEU A 40 20.94 4.95 -1.81
C LEU A 40 19.48 5.42 -1.85
N TRP A 41 18.52 4.49 -1.94
CA TRP A 41 17.09 4.79 -2.04
C TRP A 41 16.35 4.78 -0.70
N MET A 42 16.95 4.19 0.35
CA MET A 42 16.39 4.20 1.70
C MET A 42 16.06 5.63 2.21
N PRO A 43 16.84 6.69 1.92
CA PRO A 43 16.48 8.05 2.29
C PRO A 43 15.16 8.53 1.68
N ILE A 44 14.86 8.23 0.41
CA ILE A 44 13.60 8.67 -0.22
C ILE A 44 12.45 7.72 0.10
N TYR A 45 12.59 6.42 -0.20
CA TYR A 45 11.55 5.41 0.04
C TYR A 45 11.28 5.24 1.53
N GLY A 46 12.33 4.93 2.28
CA GLY A 46 12.23 4.58 3.69
C GLY A 46 11.78 5.75 4.55
N ALA A 47 12.45 6.90 4.45
CA ALA A 47 12.07 8.07 5.24
C ALA A 47 10.74 8.67 4.80
N GLY A 48 10.42 8.65 3.50
CA GLY A 48 9.11 9.06 2.96
C GLY A 48 7.98 8.23 3.55
N THR A 49 8.11 6.90 3.54
CA THR A 49 7.10 5.99 4.08
C THR A 49 6.93 6.12 5.60
N VAL A 50 8.03 6.27 6.34
CA VAL A 50 7.99 6.58 7.78
C VAL A 50 7.27 7.91 8.03
N LEU A 51 7.59 8.96 7.26
CA LEU A 51 6.97 10.28 7.38
C LEU A 51 5.46 10.20 7.15
N ILE A 52 5.03 9.55 6.06
CA ILE A 52 3.61 9.35 5.73
C ILE A 52 2.89 8.66 6.88
N ARG A 53 3.44 7.53 7.36
CA ARG A 53 2.86 6.79 8.49
C ARG A 53 2.70 7.69 9.70
N GLU A 54 3.75 8.41 10.08
CA GLU A 54 3.73 9.28 11.26
C GLU A 54 2.68 10.38 11.15
N LEU A 55 2.54 11.02 9.98
CA LEU A 55 1.54 12.07 9.74
C LEU A 55 0.11 11.52 9.84
N VAL A 56 -0.15 10.36 9.23
CA VAL A 56 -1.46 9.70 9.28
C VAL A 56 -1.83 9.32 10.71
N ARG A 57 -0.88 8.76 11.47
CA ARG A 57 -1.12 8.34 12.86
C ARG A 57 -1.32 9.53 13.80
N ARG A 58 -0.58 10.63 13.61
CA ARG A 58 -0.75 11.86 14.40
C ARG A 58 -2.06 12.58 14.15
N THR A 59 -2.61 12.45 12.94
CA THR A 59 -3.90 13.05 12.58
C THR A 59 -5.09 12.13 12.86
N GLY A 60 -4.84 10.87 13.20
CA GLY A 60 -5.87 9.85 13.48
C GLY A 60 -6.59 9.37 12.22
N ARG A 61 -5.94 9.41 11.05
CA ARG A 61 -6.55 9.08 9.75
C ARG A 61 -6.38 7.60 9.41
N GLY A 62 -7.26 7.09 8.56
CA GLY A 62 -7.25 5.71 8.08
C GLY A 62 -6.42 5.49 6.81
N TRP A 63 -6.60 4.31 6.21
CA TRP A 63 -5.97 3.90 4.94
C TRP A 63 -6.19 4.84 3.76
N PRO A 64 -7.34 5.53 3.58
CA PRO A 64 -7.47 6.51 2.50
C PRO A 64 -6.42 7.62 2.56
N ALA A 65 -6.02 8.07 3.76
CA ALA A 65 -4.95 9.06 3.89
C ALA A 65 -3.57 8.49 3.54
N VAL A 66 -3.33 7.21 3.85
CA VAL A 66 -2.09 6.51 3.45
C VAL A 66 -2.00 6.45 1.93
N LEU A 67 -3.08 6.06 1.25
CA LEU A 67 -3.11 5.97 -0.22
C LEU A 67 -2.97 7.35 -0.89
N LEU A 68 -3.64 8.38 -0.37
CA LEU A 68 -3.52 9.74 -0.90
C LEU A 68 -2.11 10.32 -0.72
N LEU A 69 -1.49 10.12 0.46
CA LEU A 69 -0.11 10.55 0.69
C LEU A 69 0.90 9.69 -0.08
N GLY A 70 0.61 8.42 -0.30
CA GLY A 70 1.40 7.54 -1.15
C GLY A 70 1.36 7.96 -2.63
N ALA A 71 0.20 8.40 -3.12
CA ALA A 71 0.09 9.00 -4.45
C ALA A 71 0.85 10.33 -4.53
N ALA A 72 0.76 11.17 -3.48
CA ALA A 72 1.54 12.40 -3.38
C ALA A 72 3.05 12.11 -3.39
N TYR A 73 3.48 11.07 -2.67
CA TYR A 73 4.85 10.56 -2.70
C TYR A 73 5.25 10.11 -4.11
N GLY A 74 4.40 9.37 -4.82
CA GLY A 74 4.65 8.99 -6.20
C GLY A 74 4.86 10.20 -7.12
N ILE A 75 4.12 11.31 -6.94
CA ILE A 75 4.36 12.54 -7.70
C ILE A 75 5.68 13.22 -7.31
N VAL A 76 6.06 13.19 -6.02
CA VAL A 76 7.36 13.71 -5.58
C VAL A 76 8.49 12.90 -6.21
N GLU A 77 8.43 11.58 -6.14
CA GLU A 77 9.44 10.70 -6.68
C GLU A 77 9.49 10.76 -8.21
N GLU A 78 8.39 10.45 -8.90
CA GLU A 78 8.37 10.35 -10.36
C GLU A 78 8.37 11.70 -11.06
N GLY A 79 7.72 12.71 -10.47
CA GLY A 79 7.50 14.01 -11.09
C GLY A 79 8.58 15.03 -10.75
N LEU A 80 9.00 15.11 -9.48
CA LEU A 80 9.96 16.13 -9.04
C LEU A 80 11.40 15.60 -9.00
N ALA A 81 11.61 14.40 -8.44
CA ALA A 81 12.94 13.84 -8.26
C ALA A 81 13.44 13.14 -9.53
N LEU A 82 12.75 12.12 -10.05
CA LEU A 82 13.12 11.44 -11.29
C LEU A 82 12.78 12.27 -12.53
N GLN A 83 11.72 13.07 -12.48
CA GLN A 83 11.14 13.77 -13.64
C GLN A 83 10.71 12.83 -14.79
N ALA A 84 10.51 11.56 -14.48
CA ALA A 84 10.14 10.53 -15.43
C ALA A 84 8.71 10.67 -15.96
N LEU A 85 7.83 11.38 -15.25
CA LEU A 85 6.49 11.67 -15.75
C LEU A 85 6.50 12.52 -17.02
N THR A 86 7.54 13.33 -17.26
CA THR A 86 7.60 14.23 -18.42
C THR A 86 8.77 13.96 -19.36
N SER A 87 9.74 13.14 -18.94
CA SER A 87 10.94 12.87 -19.74
C SER A 87 10.61 12.14 -21.04
N PRO A 88 11.16 12.58 -22.18
CA PRO A 88 11.00 11.91 -23.47
C PRO A 88 11.90 10.66 -23.61
N THR A 89 12.89 10.50 -22.74
CA THR A 89 14.02 9.58 -22.96
C THR A 89 14.22 8.60 -21.83
N ILE A 90 13.88 8.98 -20.59
CA ILE A 90 14.12 8.11 -19.44
C ILE A 90 13.33 6.80 -19.60
N TYR A 91 14.01 5.68 -19.40
CA TYR A 91 13.44 4.32 -19.45
C TYR A 91 12.71 3.94 -20.76
N GLY A 92 12.74 4.76 -21.81
CA GLY A 92 11.95 4.57 -23.03
C GLY A 92 10.43 4.62 -22.80
N VAL A 93 9.96 5.22 -21.70
CA VAL A 93 8.53 5.17 -21.31
C VAL A 93 7.65 6.13 -22.10
N ALA A 94 8.25 7.09 -22.81
CA ALA A 94 7.52 8.02 -23.67
C ALA A 94 6.80 7.32 -24.83
N ASP A 95 7.33 6.17 -25.27
CA ASP A 95 6.74 5.38 -26.36
C ASP A 95 5.64 4.44 -25.88
N TRP A 96 5.46 4.26 -24.56
CA TRP A 96 4.49 3.29 -24.04
C TRP A 96 3.05 3.62 -24.41
N ALA A 97 2.69 4.91 -24.47
CA ALA A 97 1.36 5.39 -24.78
C ALA A 97 1.38 6.85 -25.26
N PRO A 98 0.33 7.33 -25.96
CA PRO A 98 0.20 8.75 -26.28
C PRO A 98 0.27 9.63 -25.03
N ARG A 99 1.09 10.69 -25.08
CA ARG A 99 1.26 11.61 -23.96
C ARG A 99 0.01 12.45 -23.75
N ILE A 100 -0.40 12.62 -22.49
CA ILE A 100 -1.56 13.43 -22.10
C ILE A 100 -1.05 14.60 -21.28
N LEU A 101 -1.33 15.84 -21.70
CA LEU A 101 -0.82 17.06 -21.04
C LEU A 101 0.71 17.08 -20.88
N GLY A 102 1.45 16.45 -21.80
CA GLY A 102 2.89 16.29 -21.71
C GLY A 102 3.36 15.25 -20.68
N LEU A 103 2.46 14.43 -20.14
CA LEU A 103 2.81 13.33 -19.25
C LEU A 103 2.90 12.01 -20.01
N ASN A 104 3.85 11.16 -19.63
CA ASN A 104 3.94 9.77 -20.05
C ASN A 104 2.76 9.01 -19.42
N SER A 105 1.65 8.90 -20.15
CA SER A 105 0.33 8.63 -19.58
C SER A 105 0.23 7.23 -18.95
N ALA A 106 0.57 6.17 -19.68
CA ALA A 106 0.60 4.80 -19.14
C ALA A 106 1.63 4.64 -18.00
N TYR A 107 2.78 5.30 -18.10
CA TYR A 107 3.79 5.30 -17.02
C TYR A 107 3.30 6.01 -15.77
N THR A 108 2.61 7.14 -15.92
CA THR A 108 2.01 7.90 -14.81
C THR A 108 0.91 7.07 -14.15
N GLU A 109 0.03 6.48 -14.96
CA GLU A 109 -1.03 5.62 -14.48
C GLU A 109 -0.45 4.42 -13.74
N LEU A 110 0.59 3.77 -14.24
CA LEU A 110 1.26 2.69 -13.55
C LEU A 110 1.84 3.13 -12.20
N ASN A 111 2.73 4.13 -12.23
CA ASN A 111 3.64 4.39 -11.11
C ASN A 111 2.98 5.12 -9.93
N ILE A 112 2.00 5.99 -10.15
CA ILE A 112 1.37 6.72 -9.04
C ILE A 112 0.62 5.77 -8.08
N PRO A 113 -0.26 4.86 -8.56
CA PRO A 113 -0.89 3.84 -7.73
C PRO A 113 0.11 2.77 -7.27
N TYR A 114 1.12 2.45 -8.08
CA TYR A 114 2.20 1.54 -7.66
C TYR A 114 2.88 2.05 -6.39
N HIS A 115 3.30 3.32 -6.38
CA HIS A 115 3.90 3.95 -5.21
C HIS A 115 2.95 4.02 -4.02
N ALA A 116 1.68 4.35 -4.25
CA ALA A 116 0.69 4.39 -3.19
C ALA A 116 0.49 3.03 -2.50
N VAL A 117 0.52 1.94 -3.27
CA VAL A 117 0.21 0.60 -2.78
C VAL A 117 1.48 -0.17 -2.38
N PHE A 118 2.38 -0.41 -3.33
CA PHE A 118 3.57 -1.25 -3.14
C PHE A 118 4.68 -0.52 -2.39
N SER A 119 4.90 0.75 -2.70
CA SER A 119 5.95 1.52 -2.02
C SER A 119 5.52 2.05 -0.65
N VAL A 120 4.23 2.28 -0.39
CA VAL A 120 3.79 2.90 0.87
C VAL A 120 2.85 2.02 1.68
N ALA A 121 1.68 1.65 1.14
CA ALA A 121 0.66 0.97 1.94
C ALA A 121 1.07 -0.42 2.41
N LEU A 122 1.68 -1.25 1.54
CA LEU A 122 2.09 -2.61 1.87
C LEU A 122 3.21 -2.65 2.93
N PRO A 123 4.32 -1.89 2.83
CA PRO A 123 5.32 -1.84 3.88
C PRO A 123 4.74 -1.38 5.23
N ILE A 124 3.90 -0.34 5.25
CA ILE A 124 3.23 0.11 6.47
C ILE A 124 2.38 -1.02 7.06
N LEU A 125 1.60 -1.72 6.22
CA LEU A 125 0.74 -2.80 6.66
C LEU A 125 1.55 -3.95 7.29
N LEU A 126 2.61 -4.39 6.63
CA LEU A 126 3.45 -5.49 7.10
C LEU A 126 4.13 -5.15 8.45
N VAL A 127 4.64 -3.93 8.61
CA VAL A 127 5.26 -3.51 9.88
C VAL A 127 4.21 -3.31 10.97
N ASP A 128 3.04 -2.75 10.67
CA ASP A 128 1.94 -2.61 11.63
C ASP A 128 1.40 -3.98 12.09
N LEU A 129 1.46 -5.02 11.25
CA LEU A 129 1.15 -6.42 11.64
C LEU A 129 2.24 -7.02 12.55
N LEU A 130 3.52 -6.72 12.29
CA LEU A 130 4.65 -7.18 13.11
C LEU A 130 4.70 -6.51 14.49
N PHE A 131 4.27 -5.24 14.56
CA PHE A 131 4.23 -4.38 15.73
C PHE A 131 2.78 -3.94 16.04
N SER A 132 1.87 -4.91 16.19
CA SER A 132 0.44 -4.65 16.41
C SER A 132 0.13 -3.71 17.57
N ASP A 133 0.91 -3.77 18.67
CA ASP A 133 0.80 -2.84 19.82
C ASP A 133 1.12 -1.37 19.46
N LEU A 134 1.82 -1.14 18.35
CA LEU A 134 2.25 0.18 17.87
C LEU A 134 1.41 0.68 16.68
N ARG A 135 0.55 -0.16 16.08
CA ARG A 135 -0.10 0.12 14.79
C ARG A 135 -0.94 1.40 14.77
N HIS A 136 -1.55 1.74 15.90
CA HIS A 136 -2.43 2.91 16.04
C HIS A 136 -1.76 4.12 16.70
N ARG A 137 -0.45 4.07 16.92
CA ARG A 137 0.32 5.16 17.53
C ARG A 137 1.54 5.56 16.70
N PRO A 138 2.02 6.81 16.84
CA PRO A 138 3.30 7.21 16.27
C PRO A 138 4.44 6.33 16.80
N TYR A 139 5.35 5.92 15.91
CA TYR A 139 6.59 5.23 16.25
C TYR A 139 7.62 6.20 16.83
N LEU A 140 7.63 7.45 16.35
CA LEU A 140 8.64 8.44 16.65
C LEU A 140 8.07 9.62 17.46
N GLY A 141 8.97 10.38 18.10
CA GLY A 141 8.66 11.70 18.66
C GLY A 141 8.69 12.80 17.60
N ARG A 142 8.53 14.08 18.01
CA ARG A 142 8.63 15.23 17.09
C ARG A 142 10.01 15.32 16.42
N THR A 143 11.09 15.08 17.17
CA THR A 143 12.45 15.07 16.63
C THR A 143 12.63 14.02 15.54
N GLY A 144 12.14 12.79 15.77
CA GLY A 144 12.23 11.72 14.76
C GLY A 144 11.41 12.01 13.52
N LEU A 145 10.26 12.69 13.66
CA LEU A 145 9.47 13.17 12.52
C LEU A 145 10.25 14.20 11.68
N VAL A 146 10.89 15.18 12.33
CA VAL A 146 11.69 16.20 11.64
C VAL A 146 12.89 15.55 10.93
N VAL A 147 13.59 14.64 11.61
CA VAL A 147 14.71 13.89 11.01
C VAL A 147 14.24 13.10 9.79
N ALA A 148 13.11 12.37 9.88
CA ALA A 148 12.56 11.65 8.73
C ALA A 148 12.21 12.60 7.58
N GLY A 149 11.65 13.78 7.87
CA GLY A 149 11.36 14.80 6.86
C GLY A 149 12.61 15.35 6.17
N VAL A 150 13.65 15.66 6.94
CA VAL A 150 14.94 16.12 6.39
C VAL A 150 15.59 15.04 5.54
N VAL A 151 15.65 13.80 6.03
CA VAL A 151 16.22 12.66 5.29
C VAL A 151 15.44 12.41 3.99
N PHE A 152 14.11 12.51 4.01
CA PHE A 152 13.28 12.40 2.81
C PHE A 152 13.62 13.46 1.77
N VAL A 153 13.73 14.73 2.17
CA VAL A 153 14.10 15.82 1.26
C VAL A 153 15.51 15.62 0.69
N LEU A 154 16.48 15.28 1.54
CA LEU A 154 17.84 14.97 1.09
C LEU A 154 17.87 13.75 0.15
N GLY A 155 17.04 12.74 0.40
CA GLY A 155 16.85 11.59 -0.47
C GLY A 155 16.28 11.97 -1.83
N ALA A 156 15.27 12.84 -1.88
CA ALA A 156 14.71 13.35 -3.14
C ALA A 156 15.73 14.18 -3.94
N LEU A 157 16.53 15.01 -3.27
CA LEU A 157 17.62 15.77 -3.91
C LEU A 157 18.73 14.85 -4.42
N LEU A 158 19.09 13.83 -3.64
CA LEU A 158 20.06 12.82 -4.03
C LEU A 158 19.57 12.02 -5.24
N LEU A 159 18.31 11.59 -5.23
CA LEU A 159 17.69 10.92 -6.38
C LEU A 159 17.75 11.82 -7.61
N ARG A 160 17.32 13.08 -7.48
CA ARG A 160 17.38 14.07 -8.56
C ARG A 160 18.77 14.24 -9.14
N TRP A 161 19.79 14.29 -8.28
CA TRP A 161 21.18 14.37 -8.70
C TRP A 161 21.61 13.10 -9.43
N THR A 162 21.28 11.92 -8.92
CA THR A 162 21.65 10.65 -9.58
C THR A 162 20.95 10.46 -10.92
N THR A 163 19.72 10.95 -11.08
CA THR A 163 18.99 10.87 -12.34
C THR A 163 19.62 11.71 -13.44
N ALA A 164 20.41 12.74 -13.12
CA ALA A 164 21.15 13.51 -14.12
C ALA A 164 22.21 12.66 -14.87
N PHE A 165 22.60 11.50 -14.32
CA PHE A 165 23.46 10.53 -15.01
C PHE A 165 22.68 9.50 -15.84
N ILE A 166 21.37 9.36 -15.57
CA ILE A 166 20.47 8.43 -16.27
C ILE A 166 19.77 9.14 -17.44
N ASP A 167 19.40 10.40 -17.25
CA ASP A 167 18.72 11.24 -18.25
C ASP A 167 19.44 12.61 -18.40
N PRO A 168 20.65 12.62 -19.01
CA PRO A 168 21.53 13.79 -18.99
C PRO A 168 20.93 15.02 -19.68
N GLY A 169 20.98 16.15 -19.00
CA GLY A 169 20.51 17.44 -19.53
C GLY A 169 18.99 17.63 -19.50
N TYR A 170 18.21 16.60 -19.15
CA TYR A 170 16.76 16.75 -19.06
C TYR A 170 16.34 17.54 -17.82
N GLN A 171 15.39 18.46 -18.03
CA GLN A 171 14.70 19.20 -16.99
C GLN A 171 13.20 19.20 -17.31
N ALA A 172 12.38 18.84 -16.32
CA ALA A 172 10.93 18.91 -16.45
C ALA A 172 10.50 20.34 -16.83
N PRO A 173 9.51 20.49 -17.72
CA PRO A 173 8.96 21.80 -18.07
C PRO A 173 8.50 22.55 -16.81
N PRO A 174 8.78 23.86 -16.68
CA PRO A 174 8.35 24.64 -15.52
C PRO A 174 6.85 24.57 -15.24
N ALA A 175 6.03 24.48 -16.29
CA ALA A 175 4.59 24.29 -16.17
C ALA A 175 4.20 22.96 -15.49
N ALA A 176 4.94 21.88 -15.76
CA ALA A 176 4.71 20.59 -15.11
C ALA A 176 5.10 20.64 -13.63
N LEU A 177 6.24 21.26 -13.30
CA LEU A 177 6.64 21.48 -11.90
C LEU A 177 5.62 22.33 -11.13
N ALA A 178 5.14 23.40 -11.77
CA ALA A 178 4.09 24.27 -11.24
C ALA A 178 2.75 23.55 -11.05
N ALA A 179 2.49 22.45 -11.77
CA ALA A 179 1.30 21.61 -11.59
C ALA A 179 1.50 20.52 -10.51
N PHE A 180 2.69 19.92 -10.43
CA PHE A 180 2.99 18.86 -9.45
C PHE A 180 2.94 19.38 -8.01
N VAL A 181 3.53 20.54 -7.73
CA VAL A 181 3.54 21.13 -6.38
C VAL A 181 2.12 21.32 -5.79
N PRO A 182 1.17 21.99 -6.47
CA PRO A 182 -0.19 22.11 -5.95
C PRO A 182 -0.94 20.78 -5.94
N ALA A 183 -0.68 19.85 -6.86
CA ALA A 183 -1.28 18.51 -6.82
C ALA A 183 -0.85 17.74 -5.57
N ILE A 184 0.45 17.74 -5.24
CA ILE A 184 1.01 17.15 -4.01
C ILE A 184 0.36 17.81 -2.78
N ALA A 185 0.30 19.15 -2.75
CA ALA A 185 -0.29 19.89 -1.64
C ALA A 185 -1.79 19.56 -1.47
N ALA A 186 -2.55 19.49 -2.57
CA ALA A 186 -3.97 19.14 -2.56
C ALA A 186 -4.19 17.73 -2.02
N LEU A 187 -3.41 16.75 -2.48
CA LEU A 187 -3.48 15.37 -1.98
C LEU A 187 -3.12 15.30 -0.48
N ALA A 188 -2.09 16.01 -0.04
CA ALA A 188 -1.71 16.06 1.37
C ALA A 188 -2.77 16.71 2.24
N VAL A 189 -3.38 17.82 1.79
CA VAL A 189 -4.50 18.48 2.49
C VAL A 189 -5.71 17.54 2.55
N LEU A 190 -6.08 16.92 1.43
CA LEU A 190 -7.17 15.94 1.36
C LEU A 190 -6.95 14.80 2.35
N ALA A 191 -5.74 14.24 2.38
CA ALA A 191 -5.36 13.15 3.28
C ALA A 191 -5.43 13.56 4.76
N LEU A 192 -4.82 14.69 5.13
CA LEU A 192 -4.63 15.05 6.54
C LEU A 192 -5.84 15.75 7.15
N ARG A 193 -6.66 16.43 6.34
CA ARG A 193 -7.82 17.19 6.81
C ARG A 193 -9.14 16.45 6.62
N PHE A 194 -9.35 15.82 5.47
CA PHE A 194 -10.67 15.34 5.05
C PHE A 194 -10.82 13.82 5.00
N ALA A 195 -9.71 13.06 4.95
CA ALA A 195 -9.80 11.60 4.93
C ALA A 195 -10.48 11.04 6.21
N PRO A 196 -11.24 9.92 6.09
CA PRO A 196 -11.92 9.32 7.22
C PRO A 196 -10.98 9.02 8.39
N ARG A 197 -11.45 9.31 9.60
CA ARG A 197 -10.76 8.92 10.83
C ARG A 197 -10.83 7.41 11.00
N HIS A 198 -9.76 6.82 11.51
CA HIS A 198 -9.80 5.42 11.94
C HIS A 198 -10.68 5.34 13.20
N PRO A 199 -11.70 4.45 13.26
CA PRO A 199 -12.42 4.21 14.50
C PRO A 199 -11.42 3.74 15.56
N GLY A 200 -11.34 4.46 16.69
CA GLY A 200 -10.51 4.01 17.82
C GLY A 200 -10.98 2.64 18.32
N PRO A 201 -10.15 1.92 19.11
CA PRO A 201 -10.64 0.74 19.81
C PRO A 201 -11.90 1.13 20.59
N PRO A 202 -12.98 0.30 20.59
CA PRO A 202 -14.17 0.60 21.37
C PRO A 202 -13.74 0.85 22.81
N VAL A 203 -14.07 2.04 23.32
CA VAL A 203 -13.94 2.32 24.76
C VAL A 203 -14.76 1.23 25.44
N ALA A 204 -14.11 0.40 26.26
CA ALA A 204 -14.82 -0.55 27.08
C ALA A 204 -15.75 0.24 27.99
N VAL A 205 -17.02 0.37 27.60
CA VAL A 205 -18.06 0.82 28.51
C VAL A 205 -18.02 -0.18 29.66
N PRO A 206 -17.76 0.25 30.91
CA PRO A 206 -17.81 -0.66 32.04
C PRO A 206 -19.15 -1.38 31.96
N ARG A 207 -19.12 -2.71 31.85
CA ARG A 207 -20.36 -3.48 31.96
C ARG A 207 -21.00 -3.04 33.28
N PRO A 208 -22.29 -2.67 33.30
CA PRO A 208 -23.00 -2.46 34.55
C PRO A 208 -22.73 -3.70 35.42
N VAL A 209 -22.10 -3.50 36.56
CA VAL A 209 -21.96 -4.55 37.56
C VAL A 209 -23.39 -5.06 37.83
N PRO A 210 -23.68 -6.36 37.66
CA PRO A 210 -24.99 -6.87 38.00
C PRO A 210 -25.27 -6.46 39.45
N ALA A 211 -26.34 -5.69 39.66
CA ALA A 211 -26.76 -5.36 41.01
C ALA A 211 -26.96 -6.69 41.77
N PRO A 212 -26.48 -6.80 43.02
CA PRO A 212 -26.75 -7.98 43.81
C PRO A 212 -28.26 -8.21 43.85
N PRO A 213 -28.74 -9.46 43.75
CA PRO A 213 -30.16 -9.75 43.75
C PRO A 213 -30.78 -9.17 45.03
N SER A 214 -31.60 -8.12 44.87
CA SER A 214 -32.43 -7.60 45.94
C SER A 214 -33.37 -8.72 46.36
N ALA A 215 -33.28 -9.12 47.64
CA ALA A 215 -34.14 -10.10 48.26
C ALA A 215 -35.55 -9.50 48.50
N ALA A 216 -36.26 -9.11 47.43
CA ALA A 216 -37.63 -8.62 47.53
C ALA A 216 -38.35 -8.69 46.18
N SER A 217 -38.82 -9.88 45.79
CA SER A 217 -40.08 -10.06 45.02
C SER A 217 -40.35 -11.56 44.79
N ARG A 218 -40.67 -12.29 45.86
CA ARG A 218 -41.42 -13.55 45.72
C ARG A 218 -42.90 -13.18 45.71
N THR A 219 -43.43 -12.88 44.53
CA THR A 219 -44.84 -13.04 44.11
C THR A 219 -45.07 -12.25 42.83
N ALA A 220 -44.98 -12.91 41.67
CA ALA A 220 -45.60 -12.43 40.44
C ALA A 220 -46.24 -13.64 39.72
N PRO A 221 -47.46 -13.51 39.18
CA PRO A 221 -48.19 -14.63 38.60
C PRO A 221 -47.57 -15.07 37.26
N THR A 222 -47.60 -16.37 37.01
CA THR A 222 -47.28 -16.99 35.73
C THR A 222 -48.13 -16.41 34.59
N PRO A 223 -47.54 -15.93 33.48
CA PRO A 223 -48.31 -15.57 32.30
C PRO A 223 -48.80 -16.83 31.56
N PRO A 224 -49.96 -16.77 30.87
CA PRO A 224 -50.51 -17.92 30.17
C PRO A 224 -49.69 -18.30 28.94
N SER A 225 -49.66 -19.61 28.70
CA SER A 225 -49.02 -20.33 27.59
C SER A 225 -49.24 -19.64 26.23
N ALA A 226 -48.13 -19.28 25.57
CA ALA A 226 -48.15 -18.78 24.20
C ALA A 226 -48.50 -19.92 23.21
N ALA A 227 -49.37 -19.60 22.25
CA ALA A 227 -49.88 -20.52 21.25
C ALA A 227 -48.75 -21.17 20.39
N PRO A 228 -48.89 -22.46 20.02
CA PRO A 228 -47.95 -23.12 19.11
C PRO A 228 -48.27 -22.67 17.67
N GLY A 229 -47.34 -21.95 17.02
CA GLY A 229 -47.54 -21.63 15.60
C GLY A 229 -46.61 -20.62 14.95
N ALA A 230 -45.78 -19.89 15.69
CA ALA A 230 -44.80 -18.99 15.06
C ALA A 230 -43.57 -19.79 14.62
N VAL A 231 -43.59 -20.31 13.38
CA VAL A 231 -42.37 -20.73 12.70
C VAL A 231 -41.46 -19.51 12.61
N PRO A 232 -40.26 -19.51 13.23
CA PRO A 232 -39.32 -18.42 13.03
C PRO A 232 -38.91 -18.49 11.56
N VAL A 233 -39.39 -17.55 10.74
CA VAL A 233 -38.82 -17.33 9.42
C VAL A 233 -37.37 -16.92 9.67
N PRO A 234 -36.36 -17.73 9.28
CA PRO A 234 -34.99 -17.28 9.40
C PRO A 234 -34.87 -16.08 8.48
N SER A 235 -34.76 -14.88 9.06
CA SER A 235 -34.27 -13.73 8.33
C SER A 235 -32.86 -14.09 7.88
N VAL A 236 -32.74 -14.60 6.65
CA VAL A 236 -31.47 -14.76 5.94
C VAL A 236 -31.01 -13.35 5.62
N VAL A 237 -30.60 -12.62 6.65
CA VAL A 237 -29.63 -11.54 6.49
C VAL A 237 -28.40 -12.27 6.01
N ALA A 238 -28.22 -12.34 4.69
CA ALA A 238 -26.98 -12.82 4.10
C ALA A 238 -25.86 -12.07 4.81
N SER A 239 -25.15 -12.76 5.70
CA SER A 239 -24.06 -12.19 6.45
C SER A 239 -23.00 -11.85 5.42
N ARG A 240 -22.91 -10.56 5.06
CA ARG A 240 -21.93 -10.06 4.08
C ARG A 240 -20.57 -10.00 4.75
N THR A 241 -20.08 -11.15 5.19
CA THR A 241 -18.76 -11.33 5.78
C THR A 241 -17.71 -11.24 4.68
N ALA A 242 -16.51 -10.78 5.04
CA ALA A 242 -15.38 -10.80 4.13
C ALA A 242 -15.10 -12.25 3.65
N PRO A 243 -14.65 -12.45 2.39
CA PRO A 243 -14.22 -13.75 1.91
C PRO A 243 -13.11 -14.32 2.78
N THR A 244 -12.93 -15.64 2.72
CA THR A 244 -11.86 -16.30 3.47
C THR A 244 -10.48 -15.73 3.10
N PRO A 245 -9.50 -15.72 4.02
CA PRO A 245 -8.17 -15.17 3.74
C PRO A 245 -7.52 -15.72 2.46
N PRO A 246 -7.58 -17.03 2.12
CA PRO A 246 -7.03 -17.52 0.86
C PRO A 246 -7.68 -16.90 -0.40
N VAL A 247 -8.99 -16.65 -0.36
CA VAL A 247 -9.70 -15.99 -1.46
C VAL A 247 -9.24 -14.53 -1.57
N VAL A 248 -9.07 -13.83 -0.46
CA VAL A 248 -8.52 -12.46 -0.44
C VAL A 248 -7.10 -12.44 -1.03
N ALA A 249 -6.24 -13.40 -0.67
CA ALA A 249 -4.90 -13.50 -1.24
C ALA A 249 -4.92 -13.73 -2.76
N CYS A 250 -5.75 -14.66 -3.24
CA CYS A 250 -5.89 -14.93 -4.66
C CYS A 250 -6.37 -13.69 -5.43
N LEU A 251 -7.42 -13.03 -4.94
CA LEU A 251 -7.95 -11.82 -5.58
C LEU A 251 -6.93 -10.67 -5.56
N ALA A 252 -6.21 -10.49 -4.46
CA ALA A 252 -5.14 -9.50 -4.36
C ALA A 252 -4.03 -9.79 -5.38
N GLY A 253 -3.65 -11.05 -5.54
CA GLY A 253 -2.64 -11.48 -6.51
C GLY A 253 -3.09 -11.26 -7.95
N VAL A 254 -4.33 -11.64 -8.29
CA VAL A 254 -4.90 -11.41 -9.63
C VAL A 254 -4.97 -9.92 -9.96
N VAL A 255 -5.42 -9.08 -9.02
CA VAL A 255 -5.48 -7.63 -9.21
C VAL A 255 -4.08 -7.05 -9.38
N ALA A 256 -3.13 -7.40 -8.51
CA ALA A 256 -1.76 -6.91 -8.57
C ALA A 256 -1.06 -7.30 -9.88
N PHE A 257 -1.11 -8.58 -10.24
CA PHE A 257 -0.52 -9.08 -11.49
C PHE A 257 -1.21 -8.45 -12.71
N GLY A 258 -2.54 -8.44 -12.73
CA GLY A 258 -3.33 -7.88 -13.83
C GLY A 258 -3.03 -6.40 -14.05
N TYR A 259 -2.94 -5.62 -12.97
CA TYR A 259 -2.59 -4.20 -13.05
C TYR A 259 -1.21 -3.98 -13.68
N LEU A 260 -0.19 -4.72 -13.21
CA LEU A 260 1.17 -4.63 -13.75
C LEU A 260 1.21 -5.10 -15.22
N ALA A 261 0.59 -6.23 -15.54
CA ALA A 261 0.57 -6.80 -16.88
C ALA A 261 -0.18 -5.92 -17.90
N LEU A 262 -1.17 -5.15 -17.46
CA LEU A 262 -1.90 -4.23 -18.32
C LEU A 262 -1.08 -2.99 -18.69
N LEU A 263 -0.24 -2.50 -17.78
CA LEU A 263 0.41 -1.18 -17.91
C LEU A 263 1.92 -1.23 -18.13
N PHE A 264 2.60 -2.28 -17.70
CA PHE A 264 4.04 -2.45 -17.86
C PHE A 264 4.31 -3.39 -19.05
N PRO A 265 5.08 -2.98 -20.08
CA PRO A 265 5.46 -3.87 -21.17
C PRO A 265 6.32 -5.05 -20.68
N PHE A 266 5.93 -6.28 -21.01
CA PHE A 266 6.66 -7.49 -20.62
C PHE A 266 6.60 -8.57 -21.72
N GLY A 267 7.40 -9.63 -21.58
CA GLY A 267 7.34 -10.76 -22.52
C GLY A 267 7.73 -10.42 -23.96
N GLY A 268 8.63 -9.44 -24.15
CA GLY A 268 9.07 -8.97 -25.46
C GLY A 268 8.17 -7.89 -26.09
N ALA A 269 7.07 -7.51 -25.43
CA ALA A 269 6.27 -6.37 -25.84
C ALA A 269 7.03 -5.04 -25.66
N ARG A 270 6.90 -4.13 -26.63
CA ARG A 270 7.39 -2.75 -26.51
C ARG A 270 6.38 -1.81 -25.85
N HIS A 271 5.11 -2.23 -25.79
CA HIS A 271 4.00 -1.41 -25.32
C HIS A 271 3.13 -2.23 -24.33
N PRO A 272 2.35 -1.55 -23.48
CA PRO A 272 1.49 -2.21 -22.51
C PRO A 272 0.49 -3.18 -23.14
N ALA A 273 0.33 -4.36 -22.53
CA ALA A 273 -0.58 -5.42 -22.98
C ALA A 273 -0.51 -5.77 -24.48
N PHE A 274 0.69 -5.69 -25.09
CA PHE A 274 0.91 -5.99 -26.52
C PHE A 274 0.13 -5.10 -27.49
N THR A 275 -0.36 -3.94 -27.03
CA THR A 275 -1.10 -2.97 -27.86
C THR A 275 -0.16 -2.04 -28.63
N GLN A 276 -0.70 -1.14 -29.47
CA GLN A 276 0.11 -0.18 -30.25
C GLN A 276 -0.61 1.16 -30.39
N GLY A 277 0.16 2.26 -30.37
CA GLY A 277 -0.35 3.61 -30.61
C GLY A 277 -1.51 4.00 -29.69
N GLY A 278 -2.60 4.52 -30.25
CA GLY A 278 -3.78 4.93 -29.49
C GLY A 278 -4.52 3.78 -28.77
N TRP A 279 -4.34 2.53 -29.19
CA TRP A 279 -5.03 1.39 -28.60
C TRP A 279 -4.57 1.04 -27.19
N VAL A 280 -3.44 1.60 -26.74
CA VAL A 280 -2.97 1.49 -25.35
C VAL A 280 -3.98 2.07 -24.35
N VAL A 281 -4.89 2.94 -24.80
CA VAL A 281 -6.00 3.44 -23.96
C VAL A 281 -6.90 2.31 -23.42
N VAL A 282 -7.02 1.19 -24.13
CA VAL A 282 -7.86 0.07 -23.71
C VAL A 282 -7.31 -0.60 -22.44
N PRO A 283 -6.07 -1.12 -22.42
CA PRO A 283 -5.51 -1.70 -21.20
C PRO A 283 -5.39 -0.68 -20.06
N MET A 284 -5.16 0.61 -20.36
CA MET A 284 -5.21 1.69 -19.38
C MET A 284 -6.59 1.78 -18.69
N VAL A 285 -7.67 1.91 -19.46
CA VAL A 285 -9.04 1.96 -18.90
C VAL A 285 -9.35 0.70 -18.10
N VAL A 286 -8.94 -0.48 -18.57
CA VAL A 286 -9.13 -1.74 -17.82
C VAL A 286 -8.36 -1.73 -16.50
N ALA A 287 -7.12 -1.23 -16.48
CA ALA A 287 -6.31 -1.13 -15.28
C ALA A 287 -6.91 -0.16 -14.26
N ALA A 288 -7.39 1.01 -14.70
CA ALA A 288 -8.11 1.96 -13.86
C ALA A 288 -9.37 1.33 -13.23
N LEU A 289 -10.20 0.66 -14.05
CA LEU A 289 -11.41 -0.02 -13.57
C LEU A 289 -11.08 -1.13 -12.58
N LEU A 290 -10.02 -1.91 -12.84
CA LEU A 290 -9.54 -2.97 -11.94
C LEU A 290 -9.11 -2.40 -10.58
N ALA A 291 -8.33 -1.31 -10.57
CA ALA A 291 -7.89 -0.65 -9.34
C ALA A 291 -9.07 -0.07 -8.54
N VAL A 292 -10.02 0.59 -9.22
CA VAL A 292 -11.24 1.14 -8.59
C VAL A 292 -12.10 0.01 -8.01
N ALA A 293 -12.33 -1.06 -8.77
CA ALA A 293 -13.11 -2.21 -8.31
C ALA A 293 -12.47 -2.86 -7.08
N ALA A 294 -11.14 -3.05 -7.08
CA ALA A 294 -10.41 -3.58 -5.94
C ALA A 294 -10.55 -2.68 -4.70
N GLY A 295 -10.42 -1.36 -4.87
CA GLY A 295 -10.60 -0.38 -3.78
C GLY A 295 -12.03 -0.40 -3.21
N MET A 296 -13.05 -0.46 -4.07
CA MET A 296 -14.45 -0.57 -3.66
C MET A 296 -14.72 -1.87 -2.91
N LEU A 297 -14.14 -2.98 -3.37
CA LEU A 297 -14.31 -4.30 -2.78
C LEU A 297 -13.63 -4.39 -1.41
N LEU A 298 -12.40 -3.89 -1.28
CA LEU A 298 -11.69 -3.77 -0.01
C LEU A 298 -12.46 -2.89 0.98
N ARG A 299 -12.99 -1.74 0.53
CA ARG A 299 -13.83 -0.88 1.37
C ARG A 299 -15.08 -1.60 1.87
N ARG A 300 -15.74 -2.38 1.00
CA ARG A 300 -16.92 -3.18 1.37
C ARG A 300 -16.56 -4.24 2.41
N TRP A 301 -15.51 -5.03 2.18
CA TRP A 301 -15.12 -6.10 3.10
C TRP A 301 -14.62 -5.60 4.46
N THR A 302 -13.95 -4.45 4.49
CA THR A 302 -13.45 -3.86 5.75
C THR A 302 -14.52 -3.13 6.55
N ALA A 303 -15.61 -2.67 5.91
CA ALA A 303 -16.69 -1.95 6.58
C ALA A 303 -17.66 -2.83 7.37
N HIS A 304 -17.83 -4.10 7.00
CA HIS A 304 -18.94 -4.93 7.50
C HIS A 304 -18.61 -5.88 8.67
N GLY A 305 -17.49 -5.66 9.38
CA GLY A 305 -17.06 -6.55 10.46
C GLY A 305 -16.53 -7.90 9.95
N GLY A 306 -15.68 -8.57 10.73
CA GLY A 306 -15.05 -9.85 10.34
C GLY A 306 -13.74 -9.73 9.55
N TRP A 307 -13.31 -8.51 9.19
CA TRP A 307 -11.93 -8.29 8.74
C TRP A 307 -10.97 -8.38 9.93
N HIS A 308 -9.92 -9.17 9.77
CA HIS A 308 -8.95 -9.48 10.83
C HIS A 308 -7.53 -9.44 10.26
N ASP A 309 -6.53 -9.46 11.13
CA ASP A 309 -5.12 -9.41 10.74
C ASP A 309 -4.73 -10.51 9.73
N ARG A 310 -5.40 -11.68 9.78
CA ARG A 310 -5.23 -12.75 8.78
C ARG A 310 -5.67 -12.35 7.37
N HIS A 311 -6.75 -11.59 7.24
CA HIS A 311 -7.21 -11.05 5.95
C HIS A 311 -6.24 -9.99 5.43
N SER A 312 -5.77 -9.11 6.32
CA SER A 312 -4.76 -8.11 5.96
C SER A 312 -3.44 -8.73 5.50
N LEU A 313 -2.98 -9.77 6.18
CA LEU A 313 -1.78 -10.50 5.81
C LEU A 313 -1.97 -11.26 4.49
N ALA A 314 -3.13 -11.86 4.27
CA ALA A 314 -3.46 -12.50 3.02
C ALA A 314 -3.52 -11.52 1.84
N LEU A 315 -4.12 -10.35 2.03
CA LEU A 315 -4.13 -9.25 1.07
C LEU A 315 -2.69 -8.83 0.71
N ALA A 316 -1.86 -8.55 1.70
CA ALA A 316 -0.47 -8.14 1.50
C ALA A 316 0.35 -9.25 0.82
N GLY A 317 0.24 -10.48 1.30
CA GLY A 317 0.97 -11.62 0.78
C GLY A 317 0.59 -11.98 -0.65
N GLY A 318 -0.72 -11.99 -0.97
CA GLY A 318 -1.20 -12.24 -2.33
C GLY A 318 -0.70 -11.20 -3.33
N ALA A 319 -0.86 -9.92 -2.99
CA ALA A 319 -0.37 -8.83 -3.84
C ALA A 319 1.15 -8.88 -4.03
N LEU A 320 1.91 -9.11 -2.95
CA LEU A 320 3.37 -9.09 -2.99
C LEU A 320 3.96 -10.32 -3.70
N VAL A 321 3.38 -11.51 -3.52
CA VAL A 321 3.80 -12.71 -4.27
C VAL A 321 3.56 -12.51 -5.77
N ALA A 322 2.38 -12.01 -6.15
CA ALA A 322 2.07 -11.76 -7.56
C ALA A 322 2.97 -10.68 -8.18
N HIS A 323 3.27 -9.63 -7.42
CA HIS A 323 4.24 -8.60 -7.77
C HIS A 323 5.64 -9.18 -8.03
N THR A 324 6.13 -10.07 -7.17
CA THR A 324 7.43 -10.72 -7.38
C THR A 324 7.42 -11.68 -8.56
N VAL A 325 6.33 -12.45 -8.74
CA VAL A 325 6.17 -13.31 -9.92
C VAL A 325 6.18 -12.48 -11.20
N PHE A 326 5.52 -11.33 -11.22
CA PHE A 326 5.59 -10.39 -12.34
C PHE A 326 7.04 -9.93 -12.58
N GLY A 327 7.77 -9.54 -11.52
CA GLY A 327 9.17 -9.16 -11.61
C GLY A 327 10.07 -10.23 -12.23
N VAL A 328 9.87 -11.52 -11.87
CA VAL A 328 10.63 -12.65 -12.45
C VAL A 328 10.39 -12.76 -13.96
N ILE A 329 9.17 -12.45 -14.43
CA ILE A 329 8.80 -12.54 -15.84
C ILE A 329 9.25 -11.30 -16.61
N ALA A 330 9.08 -10.11 -16.03
CA ALA A 330 9.19 -8.84 -16.73
C ALA A 330 10.57 -8.17 -16.58
N ASN A 331 11.18 -8.20 -15.39
CA ASN A 331 12.42 -7.45 -15.08
C ASN A 331 13.67 -8.32 -14.99
N GLY A 332 13.55 -9.65 -14.98
CA GLY A 332 14.70 -10.54 -14.99
C GLY A 332 15.45 -10.48 -16.33
N GLU A 333 16.52 -9.68 -16.39
CA GLU A 333 17.36 -9.44 -17.57
C GLU A 333 18.02 -10.73 -18.12
N ASN A 334 18.40 -11.63 -17.22
CA ASN A 334 19.05 -12.90 -17.53
C ASN A 334 18.58 -14.02 -16.58
N THR A 335 18.99 -15.25 -16.86
CA THR A 335 18.62 -16.43 -16.05
C THR A 335 19.02 -16.28 -14.58
N THR A 336 20.19 -15.71 -14.30
CA THR A 336 20.68 -15.51 -12.92
C THR A 336 19.78 -14.56 -12.14
N ASP A 337 19.35 -13.47 -12.75
CA ASP A 337 18.45 -12.51 -12.10
C ASP A 337 17.08 -13.13 -11.82
N ARG A 338 16.53 -13.89 -12.78
CA ARG A 338 15.27 -14.61 -12.62
C ARG A 338 15.32 -15.62 -11.48
N VAL A 339 16.39 -16.42 -11.42
CA VAL A 339 16.60 -17.42 -10.36
C VAL A 339 16.78 -16.73 -9.00
N SER A 340 17.58 -15.66 -8.96
CA SER A 340 17.83 -14.90 -7.74
C SER A 340 16.57 -14.26 -7.19
N LEU A 341 15.75 -13.66 -8.06
CA LEU A 341 14.48 -13.04 -7.68
C LEU A 341 13.43 -14.08 -7.29
N ALA A 342 13.39 -15.24 -7.96
CA ALA A 342 12.54 -16.35 -7.56
C ALA A 342 12.93 -16.88 -6.16
N ALA A 343 14.22 -17.02 -5.88
CA ALA A 343 14.72 -17.40 -4.55
C ALA A 343 14.32 -16.37 -3.48
N LEU A 344 14.44 -15.07 -3.77
CA LEU A 344 13.96 -14.01 -2.87
C LEU A 344 12.44 -14.12 -2.62
N GLY A 345 11.67 -14.39 -3.66
CA GLY A 345 10.23 -14.64 -3.55
C GLY A 345 9.89 -15.83 -2.64
N LEU A 346 10.65 -16.93 -2.72
CA LEU A 346 10.48 -18.08 -1.83
C LEU A 346 10.79 -17.75 -0.36
N VAL A 347 11.87 -17.00 -0.11
CA VAL A 347 12.20 -16.52 1.24
C VAL A 347 11.06 -15.66 1.79
N MET A 348 10.56 -14.73 0.98
CA MET A 348 9.44 -13.87 1.33
C MET A 348 8.16 -14.67 1.65
N ILE A 349 7.81 -15.67 0.85
CA ILE A 349 6.69 -16.59 1.12
C ILE A 349 6.89 -17.30 2.48
N GLY A 350 8.11 -17.76 2.77
CA GLY A 350 8.47 -18.36 4.06
C GLY A 350 8.24 -17.38 5.23
N LEU A 351 8.70 -16.13 5.10
CA LEU A 351 8.51 -15.10 6.11
C LEU A 351 7.04 -14.74 6.34
N LEU A 352 6.24 -14.65 5.26
CA LEU A 352 4.79 -14.42 5.35
C LEU A 352 4.07 -15.60 6.01
N ALA A 353 4.50 -16.84 5.74
CA ALA A 353 3.96 -18.04 6.38
C ALA A 353 4.29 -18.08 7.89
N LEU A 354 5.50 -17.69 8.27
CA LEU A 354 5.89 -17.53 9.68
C LEU A 354 5.06 -16.45 10.38
N LEU A 355 4.87 -15.30 9.74
CA LEU A 355 4.02 -14.24 10.25
C LEU A 355 2.57 -14.71 10.42
N THR A 356 2.06 -15.49 9.47
CA THR A 356 0.72 -16.08 9.55
C THR A 356 0.56 -16.93 10.80
N ARG A 357 1.55 -17.78 11.11
CA ARG A 357 1.55 -18.62 12.32
C ARG A 357 1.55 -17.79 13.60
N ARG A 358 2.22 -16.64 13.62
CA ARG A 358 2.24 -15.71 14.77
C ARG A 358 0.92 -14.96 14.96
N THR A 359 0.17 -14.72 13.88
CA THR A 359 -1.16 -14.08 13.91
C THR A 359 -2.32 -15.06 14.12
N ARG A 360 -2.01 -16.34 14.38
CA ARG A 360 -3.03 -17.34 14.72
C ARG A 360 -3.44 -17.21 16.16
#